data_AF-A0A359BC64-F1
#
_entry.id   AF-A0A359BC64-F1
#
_cell.length_a   1.000
_cell.length_b   1.000
_cell.length_c   1.000
_cell.angle_alpha   90.00
_cell.angle_beta   90.00
_cell.angle_gamma   90.00
#
_symmetry.space_group_name_H-M   'P 1'
#
loop_
_entity.id
_entity.type
_entity.pdbx_description
1 polymer ?
#
loop_
_entity_poly.entity_id
_entity_poly.type
_entity_poly.pdbx_seq_one_letter_code
_entity_poly.pdbx_strand_id
1 'polypeptide(L)' 'MDFSGWEKLSLVDYDDNITTTLFTSGCNFKCPFCHNGDLVLHPG' A
#
# COMPACT_ATOMS: atom_id res chain seq x y z
N MET A 1 -11.02 -8.36 -5.31
CA MET A 1 -10.20 -7.19 -4.90
C MET A 1 -9.82 -7.50 -3.49
N ASP A 2 -8.56 -7.85 -3.29
CA ASP A 2 -8.07 -8.37 -2.02
C ASP A 2 -7.15 -7.31 -1.42
N PHE A 3 -7.36 -6.99 -0.15
CA PHE A 3 -6.57 -5.99 0.57
C PHE A 3 -5.53 -6.69 1.44
N SER A 4 -4.27 -6.27 1.32
CA SER A 4 -3.16 -6.83 2.10
C SER A 4 -2.66 -5.89 3.20
N GLY A 5 -3.19 -4.66 3.26
CA GLY A 5 -2.84 -3.70 4.28
C GLY A 5 -3.63 -2.42 4.17
N TRP A 6 -3.47 -1.57 5.19
CA TRP A 6 -4.00 -0.22 5.17
C TRP A 6 -3.15 0.73 6.01
N GLU A 7 -3.04 1.96 5.58
CA GLU A 7 -2.56 3.07 6.38
C GLU A 7 -3.77 3.86 6.87
N LYS A 8 -4.04 3.79 8.18
CA LYS A 8 -5.26 4.37 8.77
C LYS A 8 -5.37 5.87 8.57
N LEU A 9 -4.23 6.57 8.55
CA LEU A 9 -4.16 8.01 8.42
C LEU A 9 -3.08 8.36 7.40
N SER A 10 -3.49 8.95 6.30
CA SER A 10 -2.62 9.60 5.33
C SER A 10 -3.04 11.05 5.15
N LEU A 11 -2.03 11.91 5.05
CA LEU A 11 -2.16 13.34 4.80
C LEU A 11 -1.56 13.73 3.44
N VAL A 12 -1.03 12.76 2.70
CA VAL A 12 -0.21 12.99 1.50
C VAL A 12 -0.71 12.25 0.26
N ASP A 13 -1.58 11.25 0.43
CA ASP A 13 -2.10 10.47 -0.70
C ASP A 13 -3.25 11.18 -1.43
N TYR A 14 -3.86 12.20 -0.81
CA TYR A 14 -4.88 13.03 -1.44
C TYR A 14 -4.84 14.45 -0.86
N ASP A 15 -4.54 15.42 -1.72
CA ASP A 15 -4.35 16.81 -1.32
C ASP A 15 -5.59 17.38 -0.61
N ASP A 16 -5.35 18.19 0.42
CA ASP A 16 -6.35 18.88 1.25
C ASP A 16 -7.36 17.97 1.95
N ASN A 17 -7.09 16.66 2.05
CA ASN A 17 -7.99 15.68 2.64
C ASN A 17 -7.28 14.76 3.63
N ILE A 18 -7.98 14.44 4.72
CA ILE A 18 -7.57 13.38 5.64
C ILE A 18 -8.08 12.06 5.09
N THR A 19 -7.20 11.10 4.87
CA THR A 19 -7.54 9.84 4.19
C THR A 19 -7.07 8.60 4.92
N THR A 20 -7.61 7.46 4.52
CA THR A 20 -7.08 6.13 4.81
C THR A 20 -6.66 5.52 3.48
N THR A 21 -5.44 5.00 3.41
CA THR A 21 -4.91 4.35 2.20
C THR A 21 -5.08 2.84 2.33
N LEU A 22 -5.77 2.23 1.37
CA LEU A 22 -5.95 0.78 1.30
C LEU A 22 -4.98 0.20 0.28
N PHE A 23 -4.16 -0.77 0.70
CA PHE A 23 -3.23 -1.45 -0.19
C PHE A 23 -3.84 -2.75 -0.70
N THR A 24 -3.93 -2.88 -2.02
CA THR A 24 -4.33 -4.13 -2.66
C THR A 24 -3.20 -5.14 -2.66
N SER A 25 -3.54 -6.42 -2.67
CA SER A 25 -2.59 -7.51 -2.80
C SER A 25 -2.00 -7.59 -4.21
N GLY A 26 -0.72 -7.94 -4.30
CA GLY A 26 -0.06 -8.26 -5.57
C GLY A 26 0.49 -7.05 -6.34
N CYS A 27 1.78 -7.12 -6.68
CA CYS A 27 2.43 -6.23 -7.63
C CYS A 27 3.32 -7.08 -8.55
N ASN A 28 3.30 -6.82 -9.85
CA ASN A 28 4.11 -7.56 -10.83
C ASN A 28 5.58 -7.10 -10.88
N PHE A 29 5.95 -6.11 -10.06
CA PHE A 29 7.32 -5.63 -9.91
C PHE A 29 7.91 -6.01 -8.56
N LYS A 30 9.22 -6.31 -8.53
CA LYS A 30 9.99 -6.57 -7.31
C LYS A 30 11.05 -5.48 -7.14
N CYS A 31 10.60 -4.23 -7.11
CA CYS A 31 11.48 -3.07 -7.04
C CYS A 31 12.33 -3.12 -5.75
N PRO A 32 13.66 -2.94 -5.81
CA PRO A 32 14.52 -3.00 -4.64
C PRO A 32 14.30 -1.84 -3.65
N PHE A 33 13.62 -0.77 -4.10
CA PHE A 33 13.27 0.41 -3.30
C PHE A 33 11.80 0.40 -2.84
N CYS A 34 11.09 -0.72 -2.99
CA CYS A 34 9.67 -0.76 -2.63
C CYS A 34 9.48 -0.56 -1.12
N HIS A 35 8.81 0.52 -0.74
CA HIS A 35 8.44 0.79 0.65
C HIS A 35 7.42 -0.22 1.19
N ASN A 36 6.64 -0.83 0.30
CA ASN A 36 5.61 -1.83 0.60
C ASN A 36 6.05 -3.23 0.14
N GLY A 37 7.34 -3.53 0.20
CA GLY A 37 7.92 -4.78 -0.31
C GLY A 37 7.29 -6.04 0.29
N ASP A 38 6.92 -5.99 1.57
CA ASP A 38 6.25 -7.10 2.26
C ASP A 38 4.90 -7.45 1.62
N LEU A 39 4.15 -6.46 1.12
CA LEU A 39 2.88 -6.69 0.42
C LEU A 39 3.07 -7.42 -0.92
N VAL A 40 4.30 -7.49 -1.43
CA VAL A 40 4.67 -8.17 -2.68
C VAL A 40 5.34 -9.52 -2.41
N LEU A 41 6.28 -9.59 -1.46
CA LEU A 41 7.08 -10.78 -1.16
C LEU A 41 6.37 -11.74 -0.20
N HIS A 42 5.51 -11.21 0.67
CA HIS A 42 4.76 -11.94 1.68
C HIS A 42 3.29 -11.48 1.71
N PRO A 43 2.57 -11.57 0.58
CA PRO A 43 1.14 -11.32 0.58
C PRO A 43 0.48 -12.40 1.44
N GLY A 44 -0.08 -11.99 2.59
CA GLY A 44 -0.84 -12.86 3.48
C GLY A 44 -2.12 -13.38 2.84
#